data_AF-A0A965GBJ6-F1
#
_entry.id   AF-A0A965GBJ6-F1
#
_cell.length_a   1.000
_cell.length_b   1.000
_cell.length_c   1.000
_cell.angle_alpha   90.00
_cell.angle_beta   90.00
_cell.angle_gamma   90.00
#
_symmetry.space_group_name_H-M   'P 1'
#
loop_
_entity.id
_entity.type
_entity.pdbx_description
1 polymer ?
#
loop_
_entity_poly.entity_id
_entity_poly.type
_entity_poly.pdbx_seq_one_letter_code
_entity_poly.pdbx_strand_id
1 'polypeptide(L)'
;VHRGANTTFDESADLSTLAVTNITVVSAGVKSVLDISATLERLESLSVPVIGWQTKEFPAFWLTKSGLTIDWSLETTDQIAQVMKSQDELGHGQGIVIANPIPEELQWDPEEHDRVLQIAFKAAEAAGITGKAVTPFLLGFIVEESKGRSLAVNLDLARNNVRLAGEIAKSWSRIN
;
A
#
# COMPACT_ATOMS: atom_id res chain seq x y z
N VAL A 1 -9.51 0.48 1.34
CA VAL A 1 -10.79 0.68 2.05
C VAL A 1 -10.58 1.76 3.11
N HIS A 2 -11.46 2.76 3.18
CA HIS A 2 -11.34 3.81 4.21
C HIS A 2 -11.84 3.31 5.56
N ARG A 3 -11.34 3.91 6.65
CA ARG A 3 -11.85 3.64 8.00
C ARG A 3 -13.33 4.05 8.06
N GLY A 4 -14.19 3.17 8.59
CA GLY A 4 -15.66 3.39 8.64
C GLY A 4 -16.43 3.01 7.36
N ALA A 5 -15.76 2.44 6.36
CA ALA A 5 -16.39 2.00 5.11
C ALA A 5 -17.48 0.94 5.29
N ASN A 6 -17.52 0.22 6.42
CA ASN A 6 -18.62 -0.68 6.78
C ASN A 6 -19.99 0.04 6.91
N THR A 7 -19.98 1.36 7.04
CA THR A 7 -21.20 2.20 7.06
C THR A 7 -21.23 3.16 5.87
N THR A 8 -20.09 3.76 5.50
CA THR A 8 -20.01 4.81 4.48
C THR A 8 -19.85 4.27 3.06
N PHE A 9 -19.42 3.02 2.91
CA PHE A 9 -19.04 2.40 1.63
C PHE A 9 -17.93 3.19 0.89
N ASP A 10 -17.08 3.91 1.65
CA ASP A 10 -15.97 4.70 1.09
C ASP A 10 -14.78 3.79 0.76
N GLU A 11 -14.75 3.34 -0.49
CA GLU A 11 -13.71 2.49 -1.05
C GLU A 11 -13.05 3.14 -2.26
N SER A 12 -11.72 2.97 -2.39
CA SER A 12 -10.98 3.46 -3.55
C SER A 12 -11.34 2.65 -4.79
N ALA A 13 -11.55 3.34 -5.91
CA ALA A 13 -11.68 2.74 -7.23
C ALA A 13 -10.42 1.97 -7.68
N ASP A 14 -9.29 2.18 -7.01
CA ASP A 14 -8.06 1.38 -7.22
C ASP A 14 -8.34 -0.11 -7.05
N LEU A 15 -9.19 -0.49 -6.09
CA LEU A 15 -9.50 -1.90 -5.80
C LEU A 15 -10.23 -2.56 -6.96
N SER A 16 -11.28 -1.92 -7.47
CA SER A 16 -12.00 -2.40 -8.65
C SER A 16 -11.13 -2.37 -9.92
N THR A 17 -10.20 -1.41 -10.02
CA THR A 17 -9.27 -1.33 -11.15
C THR A 17 -8.28 -2.50 -11.11
N LEU A 18 -7.70 -2.78 -9.94
CA LEU A 18 -6.81 -3.91 -9.71
C LEU A 18 -7.51 -5.25 -9.97
N ALA A 19 -8.81 -5.37 -9.74
CA ALA A 19 -9.54 -6.62 -9.99
C ALA A 19 -9.60 -7.02 -11.48
N VAL A 20 -9.38 -6.08 -12.41
CA VAL A 20 -9.60 -6.30 -13.85
C VAL A 20 -8.49 -5.80 -14.76
N THR A 21 -7.45 -5.20 -14.19
CA THR A 21 -6.31 -4.68 -14.94
C THR A 21 -5.10 -5.55 -14.70
N ASN A 22 -4.54 -6.16 -15.74
CA ASN A 22 -3.31 -6.93 -15.65
C ASN A 22 -2.12 -5.97 -15.45
N ILE A 23 -1.77 -5.72 -14.19
CA ILE A 23 -0.71 -4.82 -13.77
C ILE A 23 -0.09 -5.27 -12.44
N THR A 24 1.23 -5.19 -12.33
CA THR A 24 1.94 -5.37 -11.06
C THR A 24 2.18 -4.02 -10.40
N VAL A 25 1.64 -3.81 -9.19
CA VAL A 25 1.79 -2.59 -8.41
C VAL A 25 2.71 -2.83 -7.22
N VAL A 26 3.86 -2.16 -7.22
CA VAL A 26 4.79 -2.14 -6.07
C VAL A 26 4.44 -0.98 -5.15
N SER A 27 4.18 -1.27 -3.89
CA SER A 27 3.79 -0.25 -2.90
C SER A 27 4.27 -0.59 -1.50
N ALA A 28 4.37 0.40 -0.63
CA ALA A 28 4.63 0.19 0.80
C ALA A 28 3.34 -0.20 1.55
N GLY A 29 2.51 -1.04 0.94
CA GLY A 29 1.17 -1.36 1.43
C GLY A 29 0.17 -0.27 1.08
N VAL A 30 -0.75 0.02 1.99
CA VAL A 30 -1.76 1.07 1.79
C VAL A 30 -1.52 2.26 2.71
N LYS A 31 -1.88 3.47 2.26
CA LYS A 31 -1.70 4.72 3.02
C LYS A 31 -2.18 4.53 4.46
N SER A 32 -1.42 4.99 5.45
CA SER A 32 -1.68 4.76 6.90
C SER A 32 -3.04 5.30 7.39
N VAL A 33 -3.64 6.21 6.62
CA VAL A 33 -4.99 6.75 6.85
C VAL A 33 -6.13 5.77 6.50
N LEU A 34 -5.83 4.65 5.85
CA LEU A 34 -6.81 3.66 5.42
C LEU A 34 -7.00 2.57 6.49
N ASP A 35 -7.99 1.70 6.26
CA ASP A 35 -8.19 0.48 7.02
C ASP A 35 -7.44 -0.66 6.34
N ILE A 36 -6.32 -1.10 6.92
CA ILE A 36 -5.46 -2.12 6.32
C ILE A 36 -6.19 -3.47 6.30
N SER A 37 -6.81 -3.87 7.41
CA SER A 37 -7.51 -5.14 7.55
C SER A 37 -8.63 -5.26 6.51
N ALA A 38 -9.53 -4.27 6.46
CA ALA A 38 -10.60 -4.26 5.48
C ALA A 38 -10.08 -4.20 4.03
N THR A 39 -8.91 -3.60 3.80
CA THR A 39 -8.31 -3.58 2.47
C THR A 39 -7.76 -4.94 2.05
N LEU A 40 -7.12 -5.69 2.96
CA LEU A 40 -6.65 -7.05 2.68
C LEU A 40 -7.81 -7.99 2.34
N GLU A 41 -8.88 -7.98 3.16
CA GLU A 41 -10.12 -8.74 2.91
C GLU A 41 -10.75 -8.40 1.56
N ARG A 42 -10.71 -7.11 1.18
CA ARG A 42 -11.27 -6.66 -0.08
C ARG A 42 -10.43 -7.11 -1.29
N LEU A 43 -9.10 -7.07 -1.18
CA LEU A 43 -8.19 -7.59 -2.21
C LEU A 43 -8.37 -9.10 -2.38
N GLU A 44 -8.50 -9.85 -1.29
CA GLU A 44 -8.82 -11.28 -1.32
C GLU A 44 -10.15 -11.55 -2.03
N SER A 45 -11.22 -10.85 -1.64
CA SER A 45 -12.55 -10.97 -2.26
C SER A 45 -12.54 -10.66 -3.76
N LEU A 46 -11.62 -9.80 -4.21
CA LEU A 46 -11.43 -9.43 -5.61
C LEU A 46 -10.42 -10.32 -6.34
N SER A 47 -9.91 -11.37 -5.67
CA SER A 47 -8.90 -12.29 -6.19
C SER A 47 -7.59 -11.61 -6.62
N VAL A 48 -7.28 -10.43 -6.05
CA VAL A 48 -6.04 -9.68 -6.31
C VAL A 48 -4.94 -10.23 -5.39
N PRO A 49 -3.89 -10.88 -5.92
CA PRO A 49 -2.82 -11.41 -5.09
C PRO A 49 -2.05 -10.30 -4.39
N VAL A 50 -1.79 -10.50 -3.09
CA VAL A 50 -0.92 -9.65 -2.28
C VAL A 50 0.30 -10.46 -1.88
N ILE A 51 1.49 -10.00 -2.28
CA ILE A 51 2.75 -10.70 -2.09
C ILE A 51 3.74 -9.77 -1.41
N GLY A 52 4.29 -10.19 -0.27
CA GLY A 52 5.35 -9.46 0.41
C GLY A 52 6.69 -9.60 -0.31
N TRP A 53 7.42 -8.49 -0.39
CA TRP A 53 8.83 -8.50 -0.77
C TRP A 53 9.66 -8.80 0.48
N GLN A 54 10.18 -10.03 0.59
CA GLN A 54 11.03 -10.47 1.70
C GLN A 54 10.36 -10.32 3.09
N THR A 55 9.03 -10.41 3.15
CA THR A 55 8.25 -10.26 4.38
C THR A 55 6.92 -11.00 4.30
N LYS A 56 6.45 -11.51 5.44
CA LYS A 56 5.07 -11.98 5.64
C LYS A 56 4.22 -10.98 6.42
N GLU A 57 4.81 -9.89 6.87
CA GLU A 57 4.10 -8.82 7.57
C GLU A 57 3.80 -7.69 6.59
N PHE A 58 2.54 -7.28 6.52
CA PHE A 58 2.08 -6.24 5.62
C PHE A 58 2.60 -4.87 6.11
N PRO A 59 3.22 -4.05 5.24
CA PRO A 59 3.68 -2.72 5.60
C PRO A 59 2.52 -1.72 5.76
N ALA A 60 2.70 -0.75 6.65
CA ALA A 60 1.73 0.32 6.93
C ALA A 60 2.17 1.67 6.36
N PHE A 61 2.63 1.67 5.11
CA PHE A 61 3.07 2.85 4.35
C PHE A 61 4.30 3.54 4.94
N TRP A 62 4.13 4.42 5.93
CA TRP A 62 5.25 5.08 6.62
C TRP A 62 5.95 4.20 7.63
N LEU A 63 5.31 3.12 8.07
CA LEU A 63 5.88 2.13 8.98
C LEU A 63 6.16 0.82 8.24
N THR A 64 7.28 0.19 8.58
CA THR A 64 7.71 -1.12 8.05
C THR A 64 6.68 -2.21 8.35
N LYS A 65 5.96 -2.08 9.47
CA LYS A 65 5.12 -3.12 10.06
C LYS A 65 3.72 -2.60 10.38
N SER A 66 2.71 -3.39 10.07
CA SER A 66 1.30 -3.12 10.44
C SER A 66 0.78 -4.01 11.57
N GLY A 67 1.49 -5.08 11.93
CA GLY A 67 0.98 -6.15 12.78
C GLY A 67 0.01 -7.11 12.08
N LEU A 68 -0.30 -6.90 10.79
CA LEU A 68 -1.11 -7.82 9.97
C LEU A 68 -0.21 -8.65 9.07
N THR A 69 -0.57 -9.93 8.89
CA THR A 69 0.19 -10.87 8.08
C THR A 69 -0.47 -11.13 6.73
N ILE A 70 0.34 -11.50 5.74
CA ILE A 70 -0.08 -11.93 4.41
C ILE A 70 0.49 -13.31 4.08
N ASP A 71 -0.20 -14.05 3.21
CA ASP A 71 0.09 -15.46 2.95
C ASP A 71 1.31 -15.72 2.09
N TRP A 72 1.75 -14.75 1.29
CA TRP A 72 2.79 -14.91 0.27
C TRP A 72 3.96 -13.96 0.50
N SER A 73 5.18 -14.48 0.37
CA SER A 73 6.44 -13.72 0.42
C SER A 73 7.35 -14.28 -0.65
N LEU A 74 8.04 -13.41 -1.37
CA LEU A 74 9.06 -13.79 -2.36
C LEU A 74 10.37 -13.06 -2.06
N GLU A 75 11.47 -13.74 -2.39
CA GLU A 75 12.82 -13.32 -2.02
C GLU A 75 13.58 -12.65 -3.17
N THR A 76 13.19 -12.95 -4.42
CA THR A 76 13.86 -12.46 -5.63
C THR A 76 12.89 -11.89 -6.66
N THR A 77 13.34 -10.91 -7.44
CA THR A 77 12.55 -10.32 -8.52
C THR A 77 12.26 -11.31 -9.64
N ASP A 78 13.12 -12.32 -9.81
CA ASP A 78 12.91 -13.42 -10.74
C ASP A 78 11.70 -14.28 -10.33
N GLN A 79 11.48 -14.52 -9.03
CA GLN A 79 10.28 -15.21 -8.56
C GLN A 79 9.02 -14.40 -8.85
N ILE A 80 9.06 -13.07 -8.64
CA ILE A 80 7.92 -12.19 -8.96
C ILE A 80 7.61 -12.24 -10.46
N ALA A 81 8.64 -12.15 -11.32
CA ALA A 81 8.48 -12.26 -12.75
C ALA A 81 7.86 -13.61 -13.18
N GLN A 82 8.21 -14.71 -12.52
CA GLN A 82 7.58 -16.02 -12.79
C GLN A 82 6.12 -16.08 -12.35
N VAL A 83 5.74 -15.42 -11.26
CA VAL A 83 4.32 -15.28 -10.87
C VAL A 83 3.55 -14.50 -11.92
N MET A 84 4.11 -13.37 -12.41
CA MET A 84 3.52 -12.59 -13.50
C MET A 84 3.33 -13.46 -14.76
N LYS A 85 4.35 -14.25 -15.13
CA LYS A 85 4.28 -15.18 -16.27
C LYS A 85 3.15 -16.20 -16.11
N SER A 86 3.07 -16.80 -14.93
CA SER A 86 2.06 -17.81 -14.62
C SER A 86 0.65 -17.20 -14.66
N GLN A 87 0.49 -15.96 -14.20
CA GLN A 87 -0.79 -15.24 -14.28
C GLN A 87 -1.22 -15.03 -15.74
N ASP A 88 -0.30 -14.59 -16.60
CA ASP A 88 -0.54 -14.41 -18.03
C ASP A 88 -0.90 -15.74 -18.72
N GLU A 89 -0.16 -16.81 -18.43
CA GLU A 89 -0.40 -18.16 -19.00
C GLU A 89 -1.75 -18.77 -18.57
N LEU A 90 -2.22 -18.45 -17.37
CA LEU A 90 -3.56 -18.83 -16.89
C LEU A 90 -4.69 -17.96 -17.47
N GLY A 91 -4.37 -16.87 -18.17
CA GLY A 91 -5.34 -15.94 -18.71
C GLY A 91 -6.05 -15.09 -17.64
N HIS A 92 -5.41 -14.92 -16.48
CA HIS A 92 -5.94 -14.15 -15.36
C HIS A 92 -5.67 -12.64 -15.60
N GLY A 93 -6.71 -11.81 -15.50
CA GLY A 93 -6.64 -10.39 -15.89
C GLY A 93 -6.53 -9.40 -14.74
N GLN A 94 -6.55 -9.85 -13.49
CA GLN A 94 -6.38 -9.00 -12.31
C GLN A 94 -4.92 -8.61 -12.11
N GLY A 95 -4.68 -7.53 -11.38
CA GLY A 95 -3.35 -7.09 -11.01
C GLY A 95 -2.75 -7.88 -9.86
N ILE A 96 -1.49 -7.62 -9.56
CA ILE A 96 -0.73 -8.16 -8.43
C ILE A 96 -0.24 -6.99 -7.58
N VAL A 97 -0.40 -7.07 -6.26
CA VAL A 97 0.19 -6.11 -5.32
C VAL A 97 1.45 -6.70 -4.70
N ILE A 98 2.58 -6.05 -4.94
CA ILE A 98 3.85 -6.33 -4.26
C ILE A 98 3.98 -5.36 -3.08
N ALA A 99 3.86 -5.89 -1.87
CA ALA A 99 3.99 -5.17 -0.62
C ALA A 99 5.48 -5.07 -0.23
N ASN A 100 6.07 -3.90 -0.43
CA ASN A 100 7.48 -3.60 -0.25
C ASN A 100 7.70 -2.67 0.97
N PRO A 101 8.06 -3.20 2.14
CA PRO A 101 8.25 -2.37 3.33
C PRO A 101 9.34 -1.33 3.11
N ILE A 102 9.15 -0.13 3.68
CA ILE A 102 10.25 0.81 3.85
C ILE A 102 11.29 0.21 4.84
N PRO A 103 12.60 0.39 4.61
CA PRO A 103 13.61 0.01 5.60
C PRO A 103 13.34 0.64 6.97
N GLU A 104 13.57 -0.12 8.04
CA GLU A 104 13.21 0.25 9.41
C GLU A 104 13.93 1.52 9.88
N GLU A 105 15.17 1.75 9.42
CA GLU A 105 15.94 2.95 9.69
C GLU A 105 15.42 4.20 8.97
N LEU A 106 14.61 4.04 7.92
CA LEU A 106 14.00 5.12 7.15
C LEU A 106 12.54 5.38 7.53
N GLN A 107 11.93 4.48 8.32
CA GLN A 107 10.54 4.60 8.70
C GLN A 107 10.29 5.83 9.59
N TRP A 108 9.02 6.19 9.73
CA TRP A 108 8.64 7.20 10.72
C TRP A 108 8.68 6.59 12.13
N ASP A 109 9.21 7.32 13.11
CA ASP A 109 8.97 7.02 14.53
C ASP A 109 7.49 6.64 14.79
N PRO A 110 7.21 5.42 15.27
CA PRO A 110 5.84 4.93 15.42
C PRO A 110 4.98 5.76 16.39
N GLU A 111 5.56 6.24 17.50
CA GLU A 111 4.83 7.01 18.51
C GLU A 111 4.42 8.39 17.95
N GLU A 112 5.35 9.07 17.27
CA GLU A 112 5.05 10.32 16.58
C GLU A 112 4.02 10.13 15.46
N HIS A 113 4.20 9.11 14.63
CA HIS A 113 3.29 8.74 13.56
C HIS A 113 1.86 8.58 14.08
N ASP A 114 1.66 7.75 15.11
CA ASP A 114 0.34 7.45 15.64
C ASP A 114 -0.31 8.69 16.25
N ARG A 115 0.47 9.50 16.99
CA ARG A 115 0.00 10.77 17.55
C ARG A 115 -0.49 11.72 16.45
N VAL A 116 0.31 11.95 15.41
CA VAL A 116 -0.02 12.86 14.31
C VAL A 116 -1.25 12.34 13.54
N LEU A 117 -1.32 11.04 13.30
CA LEU A 117 -2.44 10.41 12.61
C LEU A 117 -3.76 10.59 13.37
N GLN A 118 -3.75 10.42 14.70
CA GLN A 118 -4.93 10.65 15.54
C GLN A 118 -5.38 12.12 15.54
N ILE A 119 -4.43 13.07 15.54
CA ILE A 119 -4.75 14.50 15.44
C ILE A 119 -5.39 14.79 14.07
N ALA A 120 -4.84 14.25 12.99
CA ALA A 120 -5.36 14.44 11.64
C ALA A 120 -6.79 13.92 11.48
N PHE A 121 -7.12 12.75 12.03
CA PHE A 121 -8.48 12.21 12.00
C PHE A 121 -9.47 13.10 12.76
N LYS A 122 -9.10 13.57 13.96
CA LYS A 122 -9.94 14.51 14.73
C LYS A 122 -10.15 15.83 13.98
N ALA A 123 -9.13 16.33 13.28
CA ALA A 123 -9.24 17.53 12.47
C ALA A 123 -10.19 17.33 11.28
N ALA A 124 -10.12 16.18 10.61
CA ALA A 124 -11.01 15.85 9.49
C ALA A 124 -12.48 15.74 9.93
N GLU A 125 -12.71 15.10 11.09
CA GLU A 125 -14.03 14.99 11.70
C GLU A 125 -14.59 16.36 12.09
N ALA A 126 -13.81 17.18 12.79
CA ALA A 126 -14.20 18.52 13.20
C ALA A 126 -14.51 19.45 12.00
N ALA A 127 -13.83 19.25 10.88
CA ALA A 127 -14.07 19.97 9.64
C ALA A 127 -15.17 19.36 8.76
N GLY A 128 -15.78 18.23 9.16
CA GLY A 128 -16.85 17.57 8.42
C GLY A 128 -16.41 17.03 7.05
N ILE A 129 -15.12 16.70 6.88
CA ILE A 129 -14.58 16.22 5.62
C ILE A 129 -15.04 14.78 5.36
N THR A 130 -15.62 14.53 4.19
CA THR A 130 -16.20 13.23 3.83
C THR A 130 -15.89 12.81 2.39
N GLY A 131 -16.00 11.51 2.11
CA GLY A 131 -15.77 10.90 0.80
C GLY A 131 -14.38 11.20 0.23
N LYS A 132 -14.31 11.44 -1.09
CA LYS A 132 -13.05 11.67 -1.82
C LYS A 132 -12.17 12.82 -1.30
N ALA A 133 -12.72 13.72 -0.48
CA ALA A 133 -11.97 14.82 0.13
C ALA A 133 -11.14 14.40 1.35
N VAL A 134 -11.44 13.25 1.97
CA VAL A 134 -10.81 12.79 3.21
C VAL A 134 -9.31 12.55 3.03
N THR A 135 -8.89 11.76 2.04
CA THR A 135 -7.47 11.43 1.86
C THR A 135 -6.61 12.65 1.53
N PRO A 136 -6.98 13.53 0.57
CA PRO A 136 -6.20 14.76 0.32
C PRO A 136 -6.10 15.66 1.55
N PHE A 137 -7.19 15.82 2.31
CA PHE A 137 -7.18 16.60 3.55
C PHE A 137 -6.22 16.00 4.58
N LEU A 138 -6.35 14.69 4.87
CA LEU A 138 -5.54 14.02 5.87
C LEU A 138 -4.05 14.10 5.51
N LEU A 139 -3.68 13.83 4.26
CA LEU A 139 -2.28 13.90 3.85
C LEU A 139 -1.71 15.32 3.93
N GLY A 140 -2.47 16.33 3.53
CA GLY A 140 -2.06 17.73 3.66
C GLY A 140 -1.85 18.13 5.12
N PHE A 141 -2.83 17.83 5.97
CA PHE A 141 -2.75 18.07 7.41
C PHE A 141 -1.55 17.37 8.05
N ILE A 142 -1.32 16.10 7.73
CA ILE A 142 -0.22 15.31 8.27
C ILE A 142 1.13 15.91 7.87
N VAL A 143 1.28 16.45 6.65
CA VAL A 143 2.51 17.15 6.23
C VAL A 143 2.78 18.36 7.10
N GLU A 144 1.76 19.18 7.37
CA GLU A 144 1.89 20.38 8.20
C GLU A 144 2.19 20.03 9.67
N GLU A 145 1.38 19.14 10.26
CA GLU A 145 1.50 18.74 11.67
C GLU A 145 2.84 18.03 11.96
N SER A 146 3.33 17.23 11.01
CA SER A 146 4.63 16.56 11.11
C SER A 146 5.83 17.45 10.72
N LYS A 147 5.59 18.74 10.42
CA LYS A 147 6.62 19.69 9.96
C LYS A 147 7.44 19.14 8.78
N GLY A 148 6.78 18.44 7.87
CA GLY A 148 7.40 17.83 6.69
C GLY A 148 8.04 16.45 6.90
N ARG A 149 8.05 15.89 8.12
CA ARG A 149 8.62 14.54 8.37
C ARG A 149 7.89 13.46 7.55
N SER A 150 6.56 13.50 7.49
CA SER A 150 5.77 12.57 6.66
C SER A 150 6.16 12.61 5.17
N LEU A 151 6.43 13.81 4.64
CA LEU A 151 6.82 14.00 3.25
C LEU A 151 8.22 13.45 2.98
N ALA A 152 9.15 13.64 3.91
CA ALA A 152 10.50 13.08 3.81
C ALA A 152 10.45 11.54 3.75
N VAL A 153 9.75 10.89 4.68
CA VAL A 153 9.58 9.42 4.68
C VAL A 153 8.83 8.96 3.42
N ASN A 154 7.84 9.72 2.96
CA ASN A 154 7.11 9.42 1.72
C ASN A 154 7.99 9.47 0.47
N LEU A 155 9.03 10.30 0.46
CA LEU A 155 9.97 10.34 -0.65
C LEU A 155 10.89 9.12 -0.64
N ASP A 156 11.32 8.68 0.53
CA ASP A 156 12.16 7.49 0.69
C ASP A 156 11.39 6.20 0.35
N LEU A 157 10.14 6.07 0.78
CA LEU A 157 9.29 4.94 0.37
C LEU A 157 9.06 4.94 -1.15
N ALA A 158 8.85 6.11 -1.76
CA ALA A 158 8.63 6.20 -3.21
C ALA A 158 9.86 5.75 -3.99
N ARG A 159 11.06 6.20 -3.59
CA ARG A 159 12.33 5.74 -4.18
C ARG A 159 12.53 4.23 -4.00
N ASN A 160 12.20 3.70 -2.82
CA ASN A 160 12.31 2.27 -2.53
C ASN A 160 11.41 1.43 -3.46
N ASN A 161 10.14 1.86 -3.63
CA ASN A 161 9.19 1.19 -4.52
C ASN A 161 9.60 1.27 -5.99
N VAL A 162 10.04 2.44 -6.46
CA VAL A 162 10.51 2.62 -7.86
C VAL A 162 11.72 1.74 -8.15
N ARG A 163 12.67 1.64 -7.21
CA ARG A 163 13.84 0.77 -7.35
C ARG A 163 13.43 -0.69 -7.52
N LEU A 164 12.59 -1.22 -6.62
CA LEU A 164 12.12 -2.61 -6.71
C LEU A 164 11.31 -2.86 -7.99
N ALA A 165 10.40 -1.94 -8.35
CA ALA A 165 9.62 -2.04 -9.58
C ALA A 165 10.52 -2.09 -10.83
N GLY A 166 11.59 -1.29 -10.86
CA GLY A 166 12.57 -1.31 -11.94
C GLY A 166 13.30 -2.66 -12.05
N GLU A 167 13.70 -3.26 -10.93
CA GLU A 167 14.33 -4.59 -10.93
C GLU A 167 13.36 -5.71 -11.33
N ILE A 168 12.10 -5.65 -10.89
CA ILE A 168 11.05 -6.59 -11.35
C ILE A 168 10.85 -6.45 -12.86
N ALA A 169 10.78 -5.23 -13.39
CA ALA A 169 10.63 -5.00 -14.83
C ALA A 169 11.80 -5.57 -15.64
N LYS A 170 13.04 -5.45 -15.15
CA LYS A 170 14.23 -6.08 -15.77
C LYS A 170 14.18 -7.61 -15.71
N SER A 171 13.68 -8.19 -14.62
CA SER A 171 13.47 -9.64 -14.53
C SER A 171 12.40 -10.11 -15.51
N TRP A 172 11.28 -9.39 -15.58
CA TRP A 172 10.19 -9.66 -16.51
C TRP A 172 10.63 -9.63 -17.97
N SER A 173 11.36 -8.58 -18.39
CA SER A 173 11.82 -8.43 -19.77
C SER A 173 12.81 -9.51 -20.23
N ARG A 174 13.35 -10.32 -19.32
CA ARG A 174 14.25 -11.45 -19.66
C ARG A 174 13.49 -12.74 -19.96
N ILE A 175 12.24 -12.88 -19.52
CA ILE A 175 11.48 -14.12 -19.57
C ILE A 175 10.15 -14.04 -20.35
N ASN A 176 9.82 -12.83 -20.81
CA ASN A 176 8.70 -12.50 -21.68
C ASN A 176 9.21 -12.18 -23.09
#